data_AF-A0A4Y7ZQE1-F1
#
_entry.id   AF-A0A4Y7ZQE1-F1
#
_cell.length_a   1.000
_cell.length_b   1.000
_cell.length_c   1.000
_cell.angle_alpha   90.00
_cell.angle_beta   90.00
_cell.angle_gamma   90.00
#
_symmetry.space_group_name_H-M   'P 1'
#
loop_
_entity.id
_entity.type
_entity.pdbx_description
1 polymer ?
#
loop_
_entity_poly.entity_id
_entity_poly.type
_entity_poly.pdbx_seq_one_letter_code
_entity_poly.pdbx_strand_id
1 'polypeptide(L)'
;MVFISSGLLPFLLHKYKVARERAEKLFDTRKSEYQEYFKRMEDAARQSSQVYDEYLSVTLPNASRKLYESNSSPEALVEYQQVMNDFTKGINQGFQKATTELTSLRIVCTPTLAILLDSFEKQYTTLMGLQPKMLEEIRLAMTPESFITGDFNFETPTKELMVDLGNKIKETRDEIIVLMRRELGYES
;
A
#
# COMPACT_ATOMS: atom_id res chain seq x y z
N MET A 1 -45.21 46.88 -10.09
CA MET A 1 -44.95 45.61 -9.36
C MET A 1 -43.43 45.40 -9.26
N VAL A 2 -42.76 45.83 -8.18
CA VAL A 2 -41.28 45.70 -8.04
C VAL A 2 -40.83 45.26 -6.63
N PHE A 3 -41.75 44.92 -5.72
CA PHE A 3 -41.38 44.70 -4.31
C PHE A 3 -41.16 43.24 -3.87
N ILE A 4 -41.46 42.25 -4.72
CA ILE A 4 -41.24 40.83 -4.38
C ILE A 4 -39.77 40.39 -4.66
N SER A 5 -39.06 41.13 -5.50
CA SER A 5 -37.67 40.83 -5.88
C SER A 5 -36.63 41.25 -4.83
N SER A 6 -36.89 42.33 -4.07
CA SER A 6 -35.87 42.95 -3.20
C SER A 6 -35.56 42.17 -1.92
N GLY A 7 -36.47 41.33 -1.42
CA GLY A 7 -36.27 40.56 -0.18
C GLY A 7 -35.71 39.15 -0.39
N LEU A 8 -36.00 38.54 -1.55
CA LEU A 8 -35.50 37.21 -1.91
C LEU A 8 -34.04 37.23 -2.38
N LEU A 9 -33.62 38.31 -3.06
CA LEU A 9 -32.27 38.43 -3.59
C LEU A 9 -31.18 38.39 -2.49
N PRO A 10 -31.29 39.12 -1.36
CA PRO A 10 -30.32 39.02 -0.26
C PRO A 10 -30.25 37.62 0.36
N PHE A 11 -31.38 36.92 0.47
CA PHE A 11 -31.42 35.56 1.01
C PHE A 11 -30.78 34.54 0.07
N LEU A 12 -31.02 34.67 -1.23
CA LEU A 12 -30.34 33.88 -2.25
C LEU A 12 -28.83 34.13 -2.24
N LEU A 13 -28.40 35.40 -2.23
CA LEU A 13 -26.99 35.77 -2.15
C LEU A 13 -26.32 35.23 -0.88
N HIS A 14 -27.00 35.30 0.27
CA HIS A 14 -26.49 34.72 1.50
C HIS A 14 -26.37 33.19 1.41
N LYS A 15 -27.38 32.50 0.87
CA LYS A 15 -27.34 31.04 0.66
C LYS A 15 -26.21 30.64 -0.29
N TYR A 16 -26.01 31.37 -1.40
CA TYR A 16 -24.90 31.14 -2.33
C TYR A 16 -23.55 31.42 -1.68
N LYS A 17 -23.43 32.49 -0.89
CA LYS A 17 -22.21 32.81 -0.13
C LYS A 17 -21.86 31.69 0.84
N VAL A 18 -22.82 31.22 1.64
CA VAL A 18 -22.62 30.12 2.59
C VAL A 18 -22.27 28.81 1.85
N ALA A 19 -22.91 28.53 0.72
CA ALA A 19 -22.58 27.37 -0.10
C ALA A 19 -21.15 27.44 -0.65
N ARG A 20 -20.72 28.63 -1.11
CA ARG A 20 -19.36 28.87 -1.62
C ARG A 20 -18.32 28.71 -0.52
N GLU A 21 -18.54 29.34 0.64
CA GLU A 21 -17.63 29.24 1.79
C GLU A 21 -17.49 27.79 2.29
N ARG A 22 -18.57 27.01 2.27
CA ARG A 22 -18.51 25.57 2.59
C ARG A 22 -17.72 24.79 1.55
N ALA A 23 -17.89 25.09 0.27
CA ALA A 23 -17.16 24.45 -0.82
C ALA A 23 -15.66 24.78 -0.77
N GLU A 24 -15.30 26.05 -0.51
CA GLU A 24 -13.91 26.49 -0.33
C GLU A 24 -13.26 25.76 0.86
N LYS A 25 -13.93 25.71 2.03
CA LYS A 25 -13.42 24.97 3.18
C LYS A 25 -13.24 23.48 2.91
N LEU A 26 -14.21 22.85 2.23
CA LEU A 26 -14.12 21.42 1.89
C LEU A 26 -12.95 21.17 0.92
N PHE A 27 -12.74 22.06 -0.04
CA PHE A 27 -11.60 21.99 -0.96
C PHE A 27 -10.27 22.10 -0.21
N ASP A 28 -10.14 23.08 0.69
CA ASP A 28 -8.91 23.27 1.48
C ASP A 28 -8.63 22.06 2.38
N THR A 29 -9.65 21.51 3.04
CA THR A 29 -9.51 20.28 3.83
C THR A 29 -9.06 19.11 2.96
N ARG A 30 -9.72 18.86 1.82
CA ARG A 30 -9.34 17.77 0.89
C ARG A 30 -7.91 17.93 0.40
N LYS A 31 -7.52 19.16 0.03
CA LYS A 31 -6.16 19.44 -0.42
C LYS A 31 -5.13 19.10 0.64
N SER A 32 -5.36 19.50 1.89
CA SER A 32 -4.47 19.19 3.02
C SER A 32 -4.34 17.69 3.24
N GLU A 33 -5.47 16.97 3.35
CA GLU A 33 -5.50 15.53 3.58
C GLU A 33 -4.86 14.76 2.40
N TYR A 34 -5.10 15.19 1.16
CA TYR A 34 -4.52 14.53 -0.01
C TYR A 34 -2.99 14.74 -0.04
N GLN A 35 -2.51 15.96 0.22
CA GLN A 35 -1.07 16.24 0.28
C GLN A 35 -0.37 15.45 1.38
N GLU A 36 -0.99 15.35 2.55
CA GLU A 36 -0.48 14.58 3.67
C GLU A 36 -0.42 13.08 3.35
N TYR A 37 -1.48 12.54 2.73
CA TYR A 37 -1.52 11.16 2.24
C TYR A 37 -0.38 10.87 1.26
N PHE A 38 -0.17 11.73 0.25
CA PHE A 38 0.90 11.56 -0.74
C PHE A 38 2.29 11.53 -0.10
N LYS A 39 2.58 12.51 0.76
CA LYS A 39 3.89 12.61 1.42
C LYS A 39 4.19 11.36 2.25
N ARG A 40 3.20 10.89 3.01
CA ARG A 40 3.34 9.70 3.85
C ARG A 40 3.47 8.42 3.03
N MET A 41 2.72 8.29 1.95
CA MET A 41 2.84 7.16 1.01
C MET A 41 4.20 7.12 0.33
N GLU A 42 4.73 8.27 -0.07
CA GLU A 42 6.07 8.39 -0.64
C GLU A 42 7.16 8.01 0.37
N ASP A 43 7.05 8.49 1.61
CA ASP A 43 7.95 8.12 2.71
C ASP A 43 7.91 6.61 2.98
N ALA A 44 6.72 6.01 3.02
CA ALA A 44 6.53 4.57 3.22
C ALA A 44 7.10 3.75 2.04
N ALA A 45 6.87 4.19 0.80
CA ALA A 45 7.44 3.55 -0.38
C ALA A 45 8.97 3.64 -0.38
N ARG A 46 9.54 4.80 -0.04
CA ARG A 46 11.00 4.98 0.04
C ARG A 46 11.64 4.10 1.10
N GLN A 47 11.03 4.04 2.29
CA GLN A 47 11.51 3.16 3.38
C GLN A 47 11.41 1.69 2.95
N SER A 48 10.30 1.28 2.35
CA SER A 48 10.11 -0.08 1.87
C SER A 48 11.13 -0.45 0.79
N SER A 49 11.37 0.43 -0.20
CA SER A 49 12.38 0.22 -1.23
C SER A 49 13.80 0.12 -0.67
N GLN A 50 14.18 0.96 0.29
CA GLN A 50 15.50 0.89 0.93
C GLN A 50 15.70 -0.43 1.68
N VAL A 51 14.69 -0.86 2.44
CA VAL A 51 14.70 -2.15 3.15
C VAL A 51 14.73 -3.32 2.17
N TYR A 52 14.01 -3.21 1.05
CA TYR A 52 13.98 -4.22 0.00
C TYR A 52 15.35 -4.39 -0.69
N ASP A 53 15.97 -3.28 -1.08
CA ASP A 53 17.28 -3.29 -1.74
C ASP A 53 18.37 -3.82 -0.81
N GLU A 54 18.40 -3.39 0.46
CA GLU A 54 19.33 -3.91 1.46
C GLU A 54 19.11 -5.41 1.72
N TYR A 55 17.84 -5.82 1.81
CA TYR A 55 17.51 -7.21 2.04
C TYR A 55 17.98 -8.13 0.91
N LEU A 56 17.69 -7.77 -0.35
CA LEU A 56 18.07 -8.59 -1.51
C LEU A 56 19.58 -8.56 -1.79
N SER A 57 20.24 -7.43 -1.59
CA SER A 57 21.65 -7.28 -1.93
C SER A 57 22.60 -7.78 -0.83
N VAL A 58 22.18 -7.74 0.43
CA VAL A 58 23.05 -8.04 1.58
C VAL A 58 22.46 -9.15 2.44
N THR A 59 21.26 -8.96 2.98
CA THR A 59 20.74 -9.79 4.07
C THR A 59 20.43 -11.22 3.62
N LEU A 60 19.71 -11.38 2.51
CA LEU A 60 19.36 -12.69 1.96
C LEU A 60 20.59 -13.46 1.47
N PRO A 61 21.50 -12.88 0.65
CA PRO A 61 22.74 -13.56 0.26
C PRO A 61 23.60 -14.02 1.44
N ASN A 62 23.72 -13.19 2.48
CA ASN A 62 24.49 -13.55 3.69
C ASN A 62 23.83 -14.69 4.47
N ALA A 63 22.50 -14.67 4.61
CA ALA A 63 21.76 -15.73 5.27
C ALA A 63 21.86 -17.06 4.48
N SER A 64 21.72 -17.02 3.15
CA SER A 64 21.91 -18.19 2.28
C SER A 64 23.33 -18.74 2.33
N ARG A 65 24.33 -17.87 2.34
CA ARG A 65 25.74 -18.26 2.46
C ARG A 65 26.02 -18.95 3.80
N LYS A 66 25.54 -18.38 4.90
CA LYS A 66 25.70 -18.97 6.24
C LYS A 66 25.04 -20.35 6.34
N LEU A 67 23.86 -20.49 5.73
CA LEU A 67 23.16 -21.76 5.64
C LEU A 67 23.99 -22.80 4.88
N TYR A 68 24.56 -22.42 3.74
CA TYR A 68 25.43 -23.30 2.95
C TYR A 68 26.72 -23.69 3.70
N GLU A 69 27.44 -22.72 4.28
CA GLU A 69 28.69 -22.95 5.01
C GLU A 69 28.48 -23.85 6.25
N SER A 70 27.28 -23.84 6.83
CA SER A 70 26.91 -24.71 7.96
C SER A 70 26.50 -26.13 7.57
N ASN A 71 26.55 -26.50 6.28
CA ASN A 71 25.95 -27.73 5.74
C ASN A 71 24.46 -27.87 6.12
N SER A 72 23.70 -26.77 6.08
CA SER A 72 22.28 -26.75 6.42
C SER A 72 21.98 -27.30 7.82
N SER A 73 22.78 -26.93 8.82
CA SER A 73 22.52 -27.32 10.20
C SER A 73 21.12 -26.87 10.65
N PRO A 74 20.47 -27.58 11.58
CA PRO A 74 19.16 -27.17 12.10
C PRO A 74 19.14 -25.73 12.62
N GLU A 75 20.22 -25.29 13.26
CA GLU A 75 20.37 -23.93 13.78
C GLU A 75 20.44 -22.89 12.66
N ALA A 76 21.21 -23.15 11.60
CA ALA A 76 21.31 -22.25 10.47
C ALA A 76 20.02 -22.19 9.65
N LEU A 77 19.26 -23.28 9.57
CA LEU A 77 17.92 -23.31 8.98
C LEU A 77 16.95 -22.41 9.76
N VAL A 78 16.97 -22.47 11.09
CA VAL A 78 16.14 -21.62 11.95
C VAL A 78 16.53 -20.15 11.79
N GLU A 79 17.83 -19.83 11.73
CA GLU A 79 18.30 -18.46 11.52
C GLU A 79 17.88 -17.91 10.14
N TYR A 80 18.02 -18.71 9.08
CA TYR A 80 17.55 -18.34 7.75
C TYR A 80 16.04 -18.06 7.73
N GLN A 81 15.25 -18.88 8.44
CA GLN A 81 13.81 -18.68 8.57
C GLN A 81 13.46 -17.41 9.35
N GLN A 82 14.23 -17.07 10.38
CA GLN A 82 14.04 -15.81 11.13
C GLN A 82 14.28 -14.60 10.22
N VAL A 83 15.34 -14.61 9.42
CA VAL A 83 15.65 -13.54 8.46
C VAL A 83 14.50 -13.32 7.46
N MET A 84 13.96 -14.41 6.90
CA MET A 84 12.82 -14.36 5.97
C MET A 84 11.54 -13.83 6.64
N ASN A 85 11.27 -14.25 7.88
CA ASN A 85 10.10 -13.81 8.64
C ASN A 85 10.18 -12.33 9.02
N ASP A 86 11.36 -11.85 9.45
CA ASP A 86 11.55 -10.47 9.86
C ASP A 86 11.40 -9.49 8.70
N PHE A 87 11.87 -9.86 7.51
CA PHE A 87 11.64 -9.09 6.29
C PHE A 87 10.15 -8.97 5.95
N THR A 88 9.45 -10.10 5.98
CA THR A 88 8.01 -10.17 5.71
C THR A 88 7.23 -9.30 6.70
N LYS A 89 7.60 -9.35 7.98
CA LYS A 89 7.03 -8.52 9.05
C LYS A 89 7.28 -7.02 8.83
N GLY A 90 8.49 -6.65 8.39
CA GLY A 90 8.85 -5.26 8.10
C GLY A 90 8.00 -4.65 6.98
N ILE A 91 7.80 -5.40 5.89
CA ILE A 91 6.88 -5.02 4.80
C ILE A 91 5.48 -4.81 5.36
N ASN A 92 4.96 -5.78 6.11
CA ASN A 92 3.60 -5.73 6.65
C ASN A 92 3.36 -4.51 7.55
N GLN A 93 4.36 -4.12 8.35
CA GLN A 93 4.29 -2.94 9.21
C GLN A 93 4.29 -1.61 8.43
N GLY A 94 5.11 -1.51 7.38
CA GLY A 94 5.13 -0.31 6.53
C GLY A 94 3.78 -0.03 5.88
N PHE A 95 3.08 -1.08 5.48
CA PHE A 95 1.76 -0.96 4.87
C PHE A 95 0.61 -0.85 5.87
N GLN A 96 0.66 -1.50 7.05
CA GLN A 96 -0.33 -1.24 8.10
C GLN A 96 -0.37 0.24 8.50
N LYS A 97 0.80 0.89 8.53
CA LYS A 97 0.88 2.36 8.67
C LYS A 97 0.18 3.07 7.52
N ALA A 98 0.45 2.71 6.27
CA ALA A 98 -0.23 3.31 5.12
C ALA A 98 -1.77 3.14 5.16
N THR A 99 -2.27 1.98 5.59
CA THR A 99 -3.72 1.70 5.70
C THR A 99 -4.39 2.48 6.84
N THR A 100 -3.72 2.67 7.98
CA THR A 100 -4.31 3.45 9.09
C THR A 100 -4.56 4.91 8.69
N GLU A 101 -3.71 5.44 7.81
CA GLU A 101 -3.78 6.81 7.28
C GLU A 101 -4.93 7.01 6.26
N LEU A 102 -5.45 5.93 5.65
CA LEU A 102 -6.63 6.00 4.77
C LEU A 102 -7.93 6.37 5.51
N THR A 103 -7.93 6.28 6.85
CA THR A 103 -9.12 6.56 7.67
C THR A 103 -9.49 8.04 7.67
N SER A 104 -8.53 8.97 7.72
CA SER A 104 -8.82 10.41 7.67
C SER A 104 -9.30 10.83 6.28
N LEU A 105 -8.63 10.29 5.26
CA LEU A 105 -8.96 10.48 3.85
C LEU A 105 -10.41 10.07 3.54
N ARG A 106 -10.87 8.94 4.10
CA ARG A 106 -12.25 8.44 3.96
C ARG A 106 -13.31 9.43 4.44
N ILE A 107 -13.02 10.28 5.43
CA ILE A 107 -13.99 11.24 5.99
C ILE A 107 -14.29 12.36 4.97
N VAL A 108 -13.31 12.74 4.16
CA VAL A 108 -13.39 13.93 3.29
C VAL A 108 -13.53 13.59 1.80
N CYS A 109 -13.18 12.35 1.42
CA CYS A 109 -13.16 11.90 0.04
C CYS A 109 -14.56 11.83 -0.60
N THR A 110 -14.60 11.74 -1.93
CA THR A 110 -15.84 11.45 -2.65
C THR A 110 -16.23 9.97 -2.55
N PRO A 111 -17.50 9.60 -2.80
CA PRO A 111 -17.90 8.19 -2.80
C PRO A 111 -17.10 7.34 -3.80
N THR A 112 -16.72 7.90 -4.95
CA THR A 112 -15.90 7.20 -5.95
C THR A 112 -14.49 6.92 -5.42
N LEU A 113 -13.88 7.91 -4.75
CA LEU A 113 -12.57 7.74 -4.15
C LEU A 113 -12.63 6.72 -2.99
N ALA A 114 -13.69 6.74 -2.17
CA ALA A 114 -13.90 5.75 -1.12
C ALA A 114 -13.92 4.30 -1.65
N ILE A 115 -14.64 4.04 -2.76
CA ILE A 115 -14.68 2.71 -3.39
C ILE A 115 -13.29 2.26 -3.83
N LEU A 116 -12.49 3.15 -4.42
CA LEU A 116 -11.12 2.82 -4.82
C LEU A 116 -10.23 2.51 -3.61
N LEU A 117 -10.36 3.27 -2.52
CA LEU A 117 -9.65 3.00 -1.27
C LEU A 117 -10.05 1.64 -0.67
N ASP A 118 -11.33 1.31 -0.67
CA ASP A 118 -11.84 0.00 -0.20
C ASP A 118 -11.27 -1.15 -1.06
N SER A 119 -11.23 -0.97 -2.38
CA SER A 119 -10.64 -1.93 -3.32
C SER A 119 -9.15 -2.12 -3.04
N PHE A 120 -8.42 -1.02 -2.85
CA PHE A 120 -6.99 -1.03 -2.53
C PHE A 120 -6.71 -1.80 -1.24
N GLU A 121 -7.45 -1.52 -0.16
CA GLU A 121 -7.32 -2.23 1.12
C GLU A 121 -7.64 -3.72 1.02
N LYS A 122 -8.68 -4.08 0.26
CA LYS A 122 -9.07 -5.49 0.05
C LYS A 122 -8.02 -6.27 -0.72
N GLN A 123 -7.50 -5.69 -1.81
CA GLN A 123 -6.42 -6.30 -2.60
C GLN A 123 -5.17 -6.49 -1.74
N TYR A 124 -4.84 -5.50 -0.93
CA TYR A 124 -3.69 -5.57 -0.04
C TYR A 124 -3.86 -6.63 1.07
N THR A 125 -5.02 -6.68 1.72
CA THR A 125 -5.34 -7.71 2.72
C THR A 125 -5.24 -9.11 2.13
N THR A 126 -5.66 -9.26 0.87
CA THR A 126 -5.50 -10.52 0.13
C THR A 126 -4.03 -10.86 -0.08
N LEU A 127 -3.20 -9.89 -0.50
CA LEU A 127 -1.75 -10.08 -0.67
C LEU A 127 -1.08 -10.55 0.64
N MET A 128 -1.45 -9.96 1.77
CA MET A 128 -0.94 -10.36 3.09
C MET A 128 -1.36 -11.78 3.46
N GLY A 129 -2.60 -12.17 3.15
CA GLY A 129 -3.09 -13.52 3.39
C GLY A 129 -2.39 -14.59 2.55
N LEU A 130 -1.77 -14.22 1.43
CA LEU A 130 -1.02 -15.14 0.56
C LEU A 130 0.42 -15.41 1.05
N GLN A 131 1.01 -14.50 1.85
CA GLN A 131 2.39 -14.65 2.33
C GLN A 131 2.64 -15.96 3.09
N PRO A 132 1.79 -16.38 4.07
CA PRO A 132 2.02 -17.64 4.79
C PRO A 132 1.97 -18.85 3.86
N LYS A 133 1.08 -18.82 2.86
CA LYS A 133 0.95 -19.88 1.87
C LYS A 133 2.19 -19.98 0.97
N MET A 134 2.73 -18.84 0.52
CA MET A 134 3.98 -18.81 -0.23
C MET A 134 5.14 -19.38 0.60
N LEU A 135 5.24 -18.99 1.88
CA LEU A 135 6.28 -19.51 2.78
C LEU A 135 6.14 -21.02 3.01
N GLU A 136 4.92 -21.53 3.10
CA GLU A 136 4.66 -22.96 3.21
C GLU A 136 5.06 -23.71 1.93
N GLU A 137 4.74 -23.16 0.75
CA GLU A 137 5.17 -23.72 -0.54
C GLU A 137 6.70 -23.77 -0.66
N ILE A 138 7.39 -22.69 -0.29
CA ILE A 138 8.87 -22.66 -0.25
C ILE A 138 9.40 -23.70 0.73
N ARG A 139 8.80 -23.83 1.92
CA ARG A 139 9.19 -24.84 2.91
C ARG A 139 9.05 -26.27 2.36
N LEU A 140 7.97 -26.56 1.64
CA LEU A 140 7.76 -27.87 1.04
C LEU A 140 8.73 -28.15 -0.12
N ALA A 141 9.15 -27.11 -0.84
CA ALA A 141 10.15 -27.21 -1.90
C ALA A 141 11.59 -27.40 -1.37
N MET A 142 11.89 -26.91 -0.16
CA MET A 142 13.19 -27.05 0.50
C MET A 142 13.37 -28.45 1.12
N THR A 143 13.74 -29.43 0.31
CA THR A 143 14.12 -30.78 0.75
C THR A 143 15.62 -30.87 1.12
N PRO A 144 16.06 -31.83 1.97
CA PRO A 144 17.48 -32.04 2.24
C PRO A 144 18.33 -32.25 0.98
N GLU A 145 17.76 -32.87 -0.06
CA GLU A 145 18.41 -33.08 -1.35
C GLU A 145 18.59 -31.77 -2.12
N SER A 146 17.60 -30.86 -2.10
CA SER A 146 17.70 -29.54 -2.73
C SER A 146 18.82 -28.67 -2.11
N PHE A 147 19.08 -28.84 -0.82
CA PHE A 147 20.22 -28.20 -0.15
C PHE A 147 21.58 -28.76 -0.59
N ILE A 148 21.65 -30.06 -0.89
CA ILE A 148 22.90 -30.72 -1.32
C ILE A 148 23.21 -30.39 -2.79
N THR A 149 22.20 -30.30 -3.65
CA THR A 149 22.37 -29.99 -5.08
C THR A 149 22.46 -28.49 -5.36
N GLY A 150 22.00 -27.64 -4.43
CA GLY A 150 21.88 -26.19 -4.63
C GLY A 150 20.76 -25.79 -5.58
N ASP A 151 19.88 -26.72 -5.94
CA ASP A 151 18.78 -26.50 -6.87
C ASP A 151 17.53 -26.06 -6.08
N PHE A 152 17.44 -24.75 -5.84
CA PHE A 152 16.34 -24.14 -5.12
C PHE A 152 15.29 -23.59 -6.10
N ASN A 153 14.10 -24.17 -6.10
CA ASN A 153 12.98 -23.58 -6.82
C ASN A 153 12.19 -22.63 -5.91
N PHE A 154 12.47 -21.33 -6.03
CA PHE A 154 11.72 -20.26 -5.36
C PHE A 154 10.52 -19.78 -6.18
N GLU A 155 10.26 -20.34 -7.37
CA GLU A 155 9.08 -20.06 -8.16
C GLU A 155 7.91 -20.91 -7.65
N THR A 156 7.06 -20.29 -6.82
CA THR A 156 5.85 -20.93 -6.33
C THR A 156 4.61 -20.37 -7.04
N PRO A 157 3.52 -21.17 -7.19
CA PRO A 157 2.27 -20.67 -7.76
C PRO A 157 1.71 -19.47 -6.99
N THR A 158 1.92 -19.42 -5.67
CA THR A 158 1.48 -18.28 -4.86
C THR A 158 2.32 -17.03 -5.15
N LYS A 159 3.62 -17.16 -5.45
CA LYS A 159 4.47 -16.02 -5.86
C LYS A 159 3.95 -15.35 -7.13
N GLU A 160 3.58 -16.12 -8.16
CA GLU A 160 3.01 -15.56 -9.41
C GLU A 160 1.72 -14.79 -9.14
N LEU A 161 0.82 -15.33 -8.31
CA LEU A 161 -0.41 -14.66 -7.89
C LEU A 161 -0.12 -13.37 -7.09
N MET A 162 0.90 -13.39 -6.23
CA MET A 162 1.31 -12.21 -5.46
C MET A 162 1.89 -11.12 -6.37
N VAL A 163 2.64 -11.48 -7.42
CA VAL A 163 3.17 -10.53 -8.41
C VAL A 163 2.05 -9.89 -9.22
N ASP A 164 1.10 -10.68 -9.73
CA ASP A 164 -0.07 -10.16 -10.46
C ASP A 164 -0.91 -9.22 -9.57
N LEU A 165 -1.16 -9.63 -8.32
CA LEU A 165 -1.87 -8.80 -7.34
C LEU A 165 -1.09 -7.52 -7.00
N GLY A 166 0.24 -7.59 -6.92
CA GLY A 166 1.10 -6.42 -6.75
C GLY A 166 0.97 -5.40 -7.88
N ASN A 167 0.84 -5.87 -9.13
CA ASN A 167 0.59 -5.00 -10.28
C ASN A 167 -0.79 -4.35 -10.21
N LYS A 168 -1.84 -5.10 -9.84
CA LYS A 168 -3.20 -4.56 -9.66
C LYS A 168 -3.29 -3.52 -8.54
N ILE A 169 -2.56 -3.74 -7.45
CA ILE A 169 -2.45 -2.77 -6.35
C ILE A 169 -1.80 -1.47 -6.86
N LYS A 170 -0.77 -1.57 -7.71
CA LYS A 170 -0.12 -0.41 -8.33
C LYS A 170 -1.09 0.35 -9.26
N GLU A 171 -1.84 -0.36 -10.09
CA GLU A 171 -2.85 0.23 -10.98
C GLU A 171 -3.93 0.97 -10.18
N THR A 172 -4.50 0.32 -9.17
CA THR A 172 -5.52 0.91 -8.29
C THR A 172 -4.99 2.15 -7.58
N ARG A 173 -3.73 2.12 -7.12
CA ARG A 173 -3.06 3.29 -6.55
C ARG A 173 -2.97 4.42 -7.58
N ASP A 174 -2.55 4.13 -8.80
CA ASP A 174 -2.40 5.15 -9.83
C ASP A 174 -3.76 5.76 -10.22
N GLU A 175 -4.84 4.98 -10.22
CA GLU A 175 -6.23 5.47 -10.37
C GLU A 175 -6.66 6.41 -9.23
N ILE A 176 -6.35 6.05 -7.97
CA ILE A 176 -6.58 6.89 -6.80
C ILE A 176 -5.89 8.26 -6.98
N ILE A 177 -4.64 8.24 -7.43
CA ILE A 177 -3.83 9.44 -7.65
C ILE A 177 -4.47 10.33 -8.73
N VAL A 178 -4.88 9.75 -9.85
CA VAL A 178 -5.53 10.47 -10.95
C VAL A 178 -6.86 11.08 -10.50
N LEU A 179 -7.66 10.34 -9.75
CA LEU A 179 -8.95 10.83 -9.24
C LEU A 179 -8.76 12.00 -8.27
N MET A 180 -7.81 11.88 -7.33
CA MET A 180 -7.47 12.97 -6.41
C MET A 180 -7.02 14.24 -7.13
N ARG A 181 -6.18 14.11 -8.17
CA ARG A 181 -5.74 15.25 -8.99
C ARG A 181 -6.91 15.94 -9.68
N ARG A 182 -7.81 15.15 -10.27
CA ARG A 182 -9.03 15.65 -10.91
C ARG A 182 -9.94 16.38 -9.93
N GLU A 183 -10.13 15.83 -8.73
CA GLU A 183 -10.95 16.45 -7.67
C GLU A 183 -10.36 17.78 -7.17
N LEU A 184 -9.03 17.92 -7.20
CA LEU A 184 -8.34 19.16 -6.86
C LEU A 184 -8.23 20.15 -8.04
N GLY A 185 -8.76 19.80 -9.22
CA GLY A 185 -8.71 20.65 -10.40
C GLY A 185 -7.34 20.72 -11.08
N TYR A 186 -6.43 19.79 -10.77
CA TYR A 186 -5.21 19.60 -11.55
C TYR A 186 -5.55 18.79 -12.81
N GLU A 187 -5.38 19.37 -13.99
CA GLU A 187 -5.53 18.64 -15.25
C GLU A 187 -4.50 17.49 -15.30
N SER A 188 -4.98 16.32 -15.70
CA SER A 188 -4.25 15.04 -15.79
C SER A 188 -3.10 15.08 -16.78
#